data_AF-H0EZH8-F1
#
_entry.id   AF-H0EZH8-F1
#
_cell.length_a   1.000
_cell.length_b   1.000
_cell.length_c   1.000
_cell.angle_alpha   90.00
_cell.angle_beta   90.00
_cell.angle_gamma   90.00
#
_symmetry.space_group_name_H-M   'P 1'
#
loop_
_entity.id
_entity.type
_entity.pdbx_description
1 polymer ?
#
loop_
_entity_poly.entity_id
_entity_poly.type
_entity_poly.pdbx_seq_one_letter_code
_entity_poly.pdbx_strand_id
1 'polypeptide(L)'
;MVLFFFRYFNEYKKNPSTIGQRSYTPLAEWKFREFNELEHMFHERLNMSYFFATRYLEQFPKVKTGHFATFVMFVTGSIIAVLSIAALLDPEMFFSFEIAGDTSVALWITGLGAIWAVMSGSVPEPNGVFDPEQEMRSVIQYTHYGPPHWEGRLETNDVMQIFCIIATPFVLGVSLPRCADQIIDFFREFTVHVDGVGYVCSFAVFDFKRGDGRNGGQAPVADARDDYYSTKHGKMTASYYGFVDNRRGWGVVNDVPYEHQML
;
A
#
# COMPACT_ATOMS: atom_id res chain seq x y z
N MET A 1 -11.24 -5.49 -19.97
CA MET A 1 -11.62 -4.07 -20.12
C MET A 1 -13.12 -3.83 -19.98
N VAL A 2 -13.98 -4.45 -20.79
CA VAL A 2 -15.45 -4.27 -20.70
C VAL A 2 -16.04 -4.68 -19.34
N LEU A 3 -15.59 -5.81 -18.77
CA LEU A 3 -16.01 -6.24 -17.42
C LEU A 3 -15.58 -5.28 -16.30
N PHE A 4 -14.39 -4.67 -16.43
CA PHE A 4 -13.94 -3.65 -15.50
C PHE A 4 -14.85 -2.43 -15.58
N PHE A 5 -15.14 -1.94 -16.79
CA PHE A 5 -16.04 -0.81 -16.97
C PHE A 5 -17.40 -1.05 -16.30
N PHE A 6 -18.06 -2.18 -16.56
CA PHE A 6 -19.38 -2.45 -15.98
C PHE A 6 -19.36 -2.64 -14.46
N ARG A 7 -18.34 -3.29 -13.90
CA ARG A 7 -18.22 -3.50 -12.45
C ARG A 7 -18.00 -2.19 -11.72
N TYR A 8 -17.03 -1.39 -12.17
CA TYR A 8 -16.63 -0.17 -11.47
C TYR A 8 -17.56 1.02 -11.76
N PHE A 9 -18.27 1.06 -12.89
CA PHE A 9 -19.19 2.16 -13.21
C PHE A 9 -20.30 2.34 -12.16
N ASN A 10 -20.91 1.24 -11.70
CA ASN A 10 -21.97 1.30 -10.70
C ASN A 10 -21.42 1.71 -9.32
N GLU A 11 -20.20 1.25 -9.02
CA GLU A 11 -19.49 1.58 -7.78
C GLU A 11 -19.14 3.08 -7.73
N TYR A 12 -18.63 3.63 -8.83
CA TYR A 12 -18.29 5.05 -8.95
C TYR A 12 -19.50 5.97 -8.86
N LYS A 13 -20.65 5.55 -9.42
CA LYS A 13 -21.89 6.34 -9.32
C LYS A 13 -22.40 6.41 -7.88
N LYS A 14 -22.29 5.32 -7.12
CA LYS A 14 -22.84 5.22 -5.77
C LYS A 14 -21.97 5.95 -4.74
N ASN A 15 -20.65 5.79 -4.83
CA ASN A 15 -19.69 6.37 -3.90
C ASN A 15 -18.53 7.01 -4.68
N PRO A 16 -18.59 8.29 -5.05
CA PRO A 16 -17.51 8.94 -5.79
C PRO A 16 -16.18 8.99 -5.00
N SER A 17 -16.23 8.83 -3.67
CA SER A 17 -15.06 8.76 -2.79
C SER A 17 -14.22 7.49 -2.97
N THR A 18 -14.76 6.41 -3.56
CA THR A 18 -13.99 5.17 -3.79
C THR A 18 -12.89 5.34 -4.84
N ILE A 19 -12.98 6.35 -5.71
CA ILE A 19 -11.95 6.66 -6.71
C ILE A 19 -10.63 7.06 -6.06
N GLY A 20 -10.68 7.70 -4.88
CA GLY A 20 -9.51 8.12 -4.13
C GLY A 20 -9.01 7.08 -3.11
N GLN A 21 -9.72 5.96 -2.95
CA GLN A 21 -9.32 4.92 -2.00
C GLN A 21 -8.05 4.22 -2.48
N ARG A 22 -7.10 4.08 -1.56
CA ARG A 22 -5.81 3.43 -1.82
C ARG A 22 -5.88 1.99 -1.34
N SER A 23 -5.35 1.08 -2.16
CA SER A 23 -5.22 -0.34 -1.82
C SER A 23 -3.76 -0.76 -1.86
N TYR A 24 -3.38 -1.75 -1.06
CA TYR A 24 -2.07 -2.36 -1.19
C TYR A 24 -1.91 -3.00 -2.56
N THR A 25 -0.69 -2.96 -3.09
CA THR A 25 -0.40 -3.65 -4.35
C THR A 25 -0.28 -5.15 -4.09
N PRO A 26 -0.59 -6.03 -5.06
CA PRO A 26 -0.41 -7.46 -4.89
C PRO A 26 1.03 -7.84 -4.51
N LEU A 27 2.01 -7.08 -5.01
CA LEU A 27 3.42 -7.26 -4.64
C LEU A 27 3.67 -6.94 -3.15
N ALA A 28 3.07 -5.87 -2.63
CA ALA A 28 3.16 -5.53 -1.22
C ALA A 28 2.50 -6.61 -0.35
N GLU A 29 1.36 -7.15 -0.77
CA GLU A 29 0.69 -8.25 -0.05
C GLU A 29 1.61 -9.47 0.09
N TRP A 30 2.27 -9.91 -0.98
CA TRP A 30 3.25 -11.01 -0.92
C TRP A 30 4.46 -10.68 -0.03
N LYS A 31 4.85 -9.41 0.04
CA LYS A 31 5.98 -8.97 0.87
C LYS A 31 5.66 -9.06 2.36
N PHE A 32 4.48 -8.58 2.75
CA PHE A 32 3.99 -8.53 4.13
C PHE A 32 3.55 -9.88 4.68
N ARG A 33 3.18 -10.81 3.80
CA ARG A 33 2.75 -12.16 4.17
C ARG A 33 3.86 -12.94 4.86
N GLU A 34 3.57 -13.51 6.02
CA GLU A 34 4.49 -14.31 6.82
C GLU A 34 4.50 -15.78 6.43
N PHE A 35 5.54 -16.52 6.84
CA PHE A 35 5.60 -17.97 6.64
C PHE A 35 4.53 -18.66 7.50
N ASN A 36 3.85 -19.67 6.94
CA ASN A 36 2.74 -20.40 7.58
C ASN A 36 1.54 -19.54 8.03
N GLU A 37 1.39 -18.32 7.51
CA GLU A 37 0.23 -17.47 7.77
C GLU A 37 -0.94 -17.85 6.85
N LEU A 38 -2.12 -18.08 7.45
CA LEU A 38 -3.36 -18.36 6.71
C LEU A 38 -3.90 -17.07 6.08
N GLU A 39 -4.55 -17.21 4.93
CA GLU A 39 -5.04 -16.08 4.13
C GLU A 39 -5.99 -15.15 4.90
N HIS A 40 -6.92 -15.70 5.67
CA HIS A 40 -7.86 -14.88 6.45
C HIS A 40 -7.17 -14.09 7.56
N MET A 41 -6.20 -14.69 8.26
CA MET A 41 -5.41 -14.03 9.32
C MET A 41 -4.61 -12.86 8.71
N PHE A 42 -4.00 -13.11 7.56
CA PHE A 42 -3.26 -12.09 6.82
C PHE A 42 -4.17 -10.92 6.42
N HIS A 43 -5.35 -11.20 5.86
CA HIS A 43 -6.28 -10.15 5.47
C HIS A 43 -6.86 -9.38 6.66
N GLU A 44 -7.11 -10.04 7.79
CA GLU A 44 -7.55 -9.36 9.01
C GLU A 44 -6.49 -8.37 9.50
N ARG A 45 -5.23 -8.82 9.61
CA ARG A 45 -4.09 -7.99 9.98
C ARG A 45 -3.87 -6.84 8.99
N LEU A 46 -3.95 -7.12 7.69
CA LEU A 46 -3.82 -6.12 6.64
C LEU A 46 -4.97 -5.09 6.71
N ASN A 47 -6.20 -5.53 6.96
CA ASN A 47 -7.37 -4.66 7.12
C ASN A 47 -7.19 -3.66 8.27
N MET A 48 -6.64 -4.11 9.40
CA MET A 48 -6.32 -3.23 10.53
C MET A 48 -5.27 -2.17 10.17
N SER A 49 -4.31 -2.51 9.31
CA SER A 49 -3.28 -1.56 8.86
C SER A 49 -3.83 -0.43 7.96
N TYR A 50 -4.94 -0.64 7.26
CA TYR A 50 -5.49 0.33 6.30
C TYR A 50 -5.87 1.66 6.96
N PHE A 51 -6.40 1.61 8.18
CA PHE A 51 -6.77 2.81 8.91
C PHE A 51 -5.56 3.72 9.20
N PHE A 52 -4.50 3.14 9.75
CA PHE A 52 -3.25 3.84 10.05
C PHE A 52 -2.52 4.28 8.78
N ALA A 53 -2.51 3.45 7.74
CA ALA A 53 -1.90 3.79 6.45
C ALA A 53 -2.61 4.96 5.77
N THR A 54 -3.94 5.02 5.86
CA THR A 54 -4.72 6.13 5.31
C THR A 54 -4.43 7.42 6.07
N ARG A 55 -4.47 7.40 7.41
CA ARG A 55 -4.10 8.55 8.25
C ARG A 55 -2.68 9.05 7.98
N TYR A 56 -1.73 8.12 7.90
CA TYR A 56 -0.34 8.43 7.54
C TYR A 56 -0.26 9.17 6.20
N LEU A 57 -0.96 8.69 5.17
CA LEU A 57 -0.93 9.28 3.83
C LEU A 57 -1.66 10.63 3.74
N GLU A 58 -2.69 10.85 4.55
CA GLU A 58 -3.42 12.12 4.64
C GLU A 58 -2.55 13.25 5.24
N GLN A 59 -1.57 12.89 6.08
CA GLN A 59 -0.63 13.85 6.66
C GLN A 59 0.37 14.43 5.66
N PHE A 60 0.47 13.87 4.44
CA PHE A 60 1.29 14.42 3.35
C PHE A 60 0.40 15.12 2.32
N PRO A 61 -0.14 16.32 2.63
CA PRO A 61 -0.89 17.08 1.65
C PRO A 61 0.02 17.49 0.50
N LYS A 62 -0.47 17.36 -0.73
CA LYS A 62 0.19 17.90 -1.90
C LYS A 62 0.06 19.42 -1.87
N VAL A 63 0.97 20.10 -1.18
CA VAL A 63 0.94 21.56 -0.96
C VAL A 63 0.74 22.34 -2.27
N LYS A 64 1.37 21.90 -3.37
CA LYS A 64 1.21 22.52 -4.69
C LYS A 64 -0.21 22.36 -5.24
N THR A 65 -0.81 21.17 -5.08
CA THR A 65 -2.19 20.90 -5.50
C THR A 65 -3.18 21.70 -4.65
N GLY A 66 -2.93 21.85 -3.35
CA GLY A 66 -3.77 22.65 -2.45
C GLY A 66 -3.82 24.12 -2.85
N HIS A 67 -2.66 24.76 -3.08
CA HIS A 67 -2.62 26.16 -3.54
C HIS A 67 -3.31 26.35 -4.90
N PHE A 68 -3.12 25.40 -5.83
CA PHE A 68 -3.79 25.42 -7.13
C PHE A 68 -5.32 25.31 -7.00
N ALA A 69 -5.82 24.39 -6.16
CA ALA A 69 -7.24 24.24 -5.90
C ALA A 69 -7.84 25.52 -5.31
N THR A 70 -7.19 26.12 -4.32
CA THR A 70 -7.63 27.40 -3.72
C THR A 70 -7.67 28.53 -4.76
N PHE A 71 -6.69 28.63 -5.64
CA PHE A 71 -6.69 29.61 -6.72
C PHE A 71 -7.88 29.42 -7.67
N VAL A 72 -8.15 28.19 -8.10
CA VAL A 72 -9.29 27.91 -8.97
C VAL A 72 -10.61 28.20 -8.27
N MET A 73 -10.76 27.84 -6.99
CA MET A 73 -11.96 28.18 -6.21
C MET A 73 -12.20 29.68 -6.11
N PHE A 74 -11.13 30.47 -5.96
CA PHE A 74 -11.24 31.93 -5.91
C PHE A 74 -11.73 32.50 -7.24
N VAL A 75 -11.15 32.04 -8.35
CA VAL A 75 -11.54 32.49 -9.70
C VAL A 75 -12.98 32.08 -10.02
N THR A 76 -13.33 30.80 -9.86
CA THR A 76 -14.69 30.33 -10.16
C THR A 76 -15.73 30.97 -9.24
N GLY A 77 -15.43 31.10 -7.94
CA GLY A 77 -16.29 31.75 -6.96
C GLY A 77 -16.54 33.22 -7.28
N SER A 78 -15.52 33.96 -7.74
CA SER A 78 -15.67 35.37 -8.14
C SER A 78 -16.61 35.55 -9.34
N ILE A 79 -16.49 34.69 -10.35
CA ILE A 79 -17.35 34.73 -11.55
C ILE A 79 -18.79 34.34 -11.18
N ILE A 80 -18.98 33.28 -10.39
CA ILE A 80 -20.30 32.87 -9.90
C ILE A 80 -20.96 33.99 -9.11
N ALA A 81 -20.22 34.67 -8.23
CA ALA A 81 -20.76 35.76 -7.42
C ALA A 81 -21.27 36.93 -8.29
N VAL A 82 -20.49 37.36 -9.28
CA VAL A 82 -20.89 38.43 -10.20
C VAL A 82 -22.11 38.03 -11.02
N LEU A 83 -22.11 36.82 -11.60
CA LEU A 83 -23.25 36.32 -12.39
C LEU A 83 -24.51 36.14 -11.53
N SER A 84 -24.37 35.70 -10.29
CA SER A 84 -25.50 35.54 -9.37
C SER A 84 -26.12 36.89 -9.00
N ILE A 85 -25.31 37.93 -8.78
CA ILE A 85 -25.82 39.29 -8.54
C ILE A 85 -26.54 39.83 -9.78
N ALA A 86 -25.96 39.64 -10.97
CA ALA A 86 -26.59 40.06 -12.22
C ALA A 86 -27.95 39.35 -12.46
N ALA A 87 -28.01 38.04 -12.19
CA ALA A 87 -29.25 37.26 -12.29
C ALA A 87 -30.34 37.67 -11.28
N LEU A 88 -29.96 38.21 -10.11
CA LEU A 88 -30.91 38.74 -9.13
C LEU A 88 -31.49 40.10 -9.54
N LEU A 89 -30.73 40.90 -10.29
CA LEU A 89 -31.17 42.21 -10.77
C LEU A 89 -32.10 42.09 -11.98
N ASP A 90 -31.86 41.11 -12.85
CA ASP A 90 -32.68 40.84 -14.01
C ASP A 90 -32.96 39.33 -14.14
N PRO A 91 -34.15 38.85 -13.72
CA PRO A 91 -34.53 37.45 -13.82
C PRO A 91 -34.61 36.91 -15.26
N GLU A 92 -34.82 37.77 -16.26
CA GLU A 92 -34.84 37.33 -17.66
C GLU A 92 -33.43 36.92 -18.12
N MET A 93 -32.39 37.59 -17.64
CA MET A 93 -31.00 37.21 -17.93
C MET A 93 -30.65 35.78 -17.49
N PHE A 94 -31.33 35.23 -16.49
CA PHE A 94 -31.02 33.89 -15.99
C PHE A 94 -31.28 32.78 -17.02
N PHE A 95 -32.35 32.92 -17.82
CA PHE A 95 -32.77 31.90 -18.79
C PHE A 95 -32.49 32.25 -20.26
N SER A 96 -32.59 33.53 -20.64
CA SER A 96 -32.59 33.94 -22.05
C SER A 96 -31.32 34.68 -22.50
N PHE A 97 -30.43 35.07 -21.59
CA PHE A 97 -29.22 35.81 -21.96
C PHE A 97 -28.08 34.87 -22.34
N GLU A 98 -27.67 34.97 -23.60
CA GLU A 98 -26.58 34.20 -24.20
C GLU A 98 -25.29 35.02 -24.11
N ILE A 99 -24.37 34.60 -23.24
CA ILE A 99 -23.08 35.29 -23.06
C ILE A 99 -22.12 34.99 -24.23
N ALA A 100 -22.04 33.72 -24.64
CA ALA A 100 -21.18 33.26 -25.73
C ALA A 100 -21.81 32.05 -26.44
N GLY A 101 -22.23 32.23 -27.70
CA GLY A 101 -22.67 31.16 -28.61
C GLY A 101 -23.71 30.21 -28.02
N ASP A 102 -24.91 30.70 -27.75
CA ASP A 102 -26.10 29.95 -27.29
C ASP A 102 -26.02 29.32 -25.87
N THR A 103 -25.05 29.71 -25.04
CA THR A 103 -24.96 29.22 -23.64
C THR A 103 -25.60 30.19 -22.65
N SER A 104 -26.60 29.70 -21.90
CA SER A 104 -27.33 30.47 -20.90
C SER A 104 -26.50 30.71 -19.62
N VAL A 105 -26.79 31.81 -18.91
CA VAL A 105 -26.15 32.16 -17.63
C VAL A 105 -26.27 31.03 -16.60
N ALA A 106 -27.42 30.34 -16.56
CA ALA A 106 -27.65 29.20 -15.69
C ALA A 106 -26.68 28.03 -15.96
N LEU A 107 -26.30 27.79 -17.22
CA LEU A 107 -25.33 26.76 -17.59
C LEU A 107 -23.93 27.13 -17.08
N TRP A 108 -23.55 28.40 -17.18
CA TRP A 108 -22.27 28.90 -16.66
C TRP A 108 -22.18 28.79 -15.14
N ILE A 109 -23.21 29.22 -14.41
CA ILE A 109 -23.25 29.10 -12.94
C ILE A 109 -23.18 27.62 -12.53
N THR A 110 -23.92 26.74 -13.20
CA THR A 110 -23.93 25.30 -12.89
C THR A 110 -22.57 24.65 -13.20
N GLY A 111 -21.99 24.96 -14.36
CA GLY A 111 -20.70 24.42 -14.77
C GLY A 111 -19.55 24.88 -13.87
N LEU A 112 -19.49 26.18 -13.58
CA LEU A 112 -18.48 26.73 -12.66
C LEU A 112 -18.70 26.25 -11.22
N GLY A 113 -19.95 26.09 -10.79
CA GLY A 113 -20.31 25.54 -9.48
C GLY A 113 -19.87 24.09 -9.32
N ALA A 114 -20.01 23.27 -10.36
CA ALA A 114 -19.48 21.90 -10.37
C ALA A 114 -17.95 21.88 -10.24
N ILE A 115 -17.24 22.76 -10.97
CA ILE A 115 -15.78 22.89 -10.86
C ILE A 115 -15.39 23.32 -9.44
N TRP A 116 -16.10 24.30 -8.86
CA TRP A 116 -15.85 24.75 -7.50
C TRP A 116 -16.03 23.63 -6.47
N ALA A 117 -17.11 22.85 -6.57
CA ALA A 117 -17.39 21.74 -5.66
C ALA A 117 -16.34 20.62 -5.73
N VAL A 118 -15.80 20.34 -6.92
CA VAL A 118 -14.70 19.38 -7.10
C VAL A 118 -13.40 19.90 -6.46
N MET A 119 -13.09 21.18 -6.68
CA MET A 119 -11.88 21.80 -6.14
C MET A 119 -11.92 21.97 -4.62
N SER A 120 -13.10 22.25 -4.04
CA SER A 120 -13.25 22.37 -2.59
C SER A 120 -12.96 21.07 -1.85
N GLY A 121 -13.27 19.91 -2.45
CA GLY A 121 -12.90 18.60 -1.90
C GLY A 121 -11.41 18.28 -1.98
N SER A 122 -10.62 19.05 -2.74
CA SER A 122 -9.18 18.86 -2.90
C SER A 122 -8.34 19.73 -1.95
N VAL A 123 -8.98 20.63 -1.19
CA VAL A 123 -8.30 21.50 -0.23
C VAL A 123 -8.04 20.71 1.06
N PRO A 124 -6.77 20.56 1.51
CA PRO A 124 -6.45 19.86 2.75
C PRO A 124 -7.08 20.55 3.98
N GLU A 125 -7.51 19.75 4.97
CA GLU A 125 -8.02 20.29 6.22
C GLU A 125 -6.91 20.94 7.07
N PRO A 126 -7.15 22.13 7.65
CA PRO A 126 -6.11 22.88 8.37
C PRO A 126 -5.81 22.36 9.79
N ASN A 127 -6.65 21.51 10.37
CA ASN A 127 -6.64 21.20 11.82
C ASN A 127 -6.22 19.76 12.17
N GLY A 128 -5.46 19.08 11.30
CA GLY A 128 -4.92 17.76 11.60
C GLY A 128 -3.78 17.80 12.62
N VAL A 129 -3.78 16.91 13.61
CA VAL A 129 -2.58 16.64 14.41
C VAL A 129 -1.62 15.82 13.54
N PHE A 130 -0.46 16.41 13.20
CA PHE A 130 0.55 15.76 12.38
C PHE A 130 1.53 14.98 13.27
N ASP A 131 1.44 13.65 13.23
CA ASP A 131 2.46 12.76 13.78
C ASP A 131 2.69 11.59 12.81
N PRO A 132 3.51 11.78 11.77
CA PRO A 132 3.69 10.77 10.72
C PRO A 132 4.53 9.60 11.21
N GLU A 133 5.38 9.83 12.21
CA GLU A 133 6.22 8.81 12.80
C GLU A 133 5.40 7.81 13.60
N GLN A 134 4.45 8.30 14.42
CA GLN A 134 3.56 7.42 15.18
C GLN A 134 2.67 6.57 14.26
N GLU A 135 2.05 7.16 13.24
CA GLU A 135 1.19 6.41 12.31
C GLU A 135 1.99 5.38 11.51
N MET A 136 3.21 5.73 11.05
CA MET A 136 4.09 4.79 10.36
C MET A 136 4.49 3.62 11.27
N ARG A 137 4.81 3.89 12.55
CA ARG A 137 5.10 2.83 13.53
C ARG A 137 3.91 1.90 13.71
N SER A 138 2.68 2.43 13.77
CA SER A 138 1.46 1.62 13.81
C SER A 138 1.28 0.79 12.52
N VAL A 139 1.55 1.34 11.34
CA VAL A 139 1.52 0.57 10.08
C VAL A 139 2.55 -0.55 10.09
N ILE A 140 3.78 -0.30 10.53
CA ILE A 140 4.84 -1.31 10.65
C ILE A 140 4.44 -2.39 11.65
N GLN A 141 3.78 -2.02 12.75
CA GLN A 141 3.29 -2.97 13.75
C GLN A 141 2.26 -3.94 13.17
N TYR A 142 1.39 -3.52 12.25
CA TYR A 142 0.43 -4.45 11.63
C TYR A 142 1.03 -5.16 10.42
N THR A 143 1.86 -4.50 9.61
CA THR A 143 2.44 -5.11 8.39
C THR A 143 3.63 -6.01 8.68
N HIS A 144 4.24 -5.90 9.86
CA HIS A 144 5.49 -6.57 10.26
C HIS A 144 6.63 -6.39 9.25
N TYR A 145 6.58 -5.30 8.48
CA TYR A 145 7.56 -5.00 7.44
C TYR A 145 7.98 -3.53 7.53
N GLY A 146 9.21 -3.31 7.98
CA GLY A 146 9.84 -1.99 8.05
C GLY A 146 11.30 -2.09 7.59
N PRO A 147 11.61 -1.80 6.31
CA PRO A 147 12.98 -1.80 5.85
C PRO A 147 13.72 -0.56 6.39
N PRO A 148 15.03 -0.69 6.67
CA PRO A 148 15.81 0.36 7.34
C PRO A 148 15.93 1.67 6.55
N HIS A 149 15.63 1.66 5.24
CA HIS A 149 15.66 2.87 4.41
C HIS A 149 14.38 3.72 4.51
N TRP A 150 13.34 3.26 5.19
CA TRP A 150 12.13 4.05 5.45
C TRP A 150 12.33 5.09 6.56
N GLU A 151 13.36 4.90 7.40
CA GLU A 151 13.77 5.90 8.39
C GLU A 151 14.28 7.16 7.65
N GLY A 152 13.45 8.20 7.62
CA GLY A 152 13.79 9.52 7.08
C GLY A 152 13.64 9.71 5.56
N ARG A 153 13.10 8.73 4.82
CA ARG A 153 12.79 8.89 3.37
C ARG A 153 11.41 8.31 3.07
N LEU A 154 10.43 9.19 2.91
CA LEU A 154 9.01 8.82 2.86
C LEU A 154 8.32 9.13 1.52
N GLU A 155 9.07 9.54 0.50
CA GLU A 155 8.51 9.81 -0.82
C GLU A 155 9.19 8.96 -1.90
N THR A 156 8.49 7.94 -2.37
CA THR A 156 8.79 7.31 -3.66
C THR A 156 7.47 6.93 -4.33
N ASN A 157 7.19 7.58 -5.45
CA ASN A 157 5.99 7.35 -6.26
C ASN A 157 6.31 6.34 -7.36
N ASP A 158 6.23 5.04 -7.05
CA ASP A 158 6.38 4.01 -8.06
C ASP A 158 5.02 3.67 -8.67
N VAL A 159 4.74 4.28 -9.81
CA VAL A 159 3.55 4.03 -10.64
C VAL A 159 3.77 2.79 -11.53
N MET A 160 3.50 1.59 -11.01
CA MET A 160 3.71 0.32 -11.76
C MET A 160 2.47 -0.53 -12.05
N GLN A 161 1.24 -0.11 -11.71
CA GLN A 161 0.09 -1.03 -11.79
C GLN A 161 -0.37 -1.40 -13.21
N ILE A 162 -0.34 -0.48 -14.18
CA ILE A 162 -0.90 -0.72 -15.52
C ILE A 162 0.09 -1.43 -16.45
N PHE A 163 1.39 -1.27 -16.22
CA PHE A 163 2.42 -1.90 -17.04
C PHE A 163 2.58 -3.40 -16.77
N CYS A 164 2.12 -3.91 -15.63
CA CYS A 164 2.31 -5.32 -15.25
C CYS A 164 1.70 -6.31 -16.26
N ILE A 165 0.47 -6.09 -16.76
CA ILE A 165 -0.19 -7.03 -17.69
C ILE A 165 0.60 -7.16 -19.01
N ILE A 166 1.16 -6.05 -19.49
CA ILE A 166 1.98 -6.01 -20.71
C ILE A 166 3.41 -6.52 -20.42
N ALA A 167 3.92 -6.29 -19.22
CA ALA A 167 5.25 -6.74 -18.80
C ALA A 167 5.32 -8.25 -18.51
N THR A 168 4.22 -8.89 -18.07
CA THR A 168 4.19 -10.32 -17.75
C THR A 168 4.75 -11.24 -18.85
N PRO A 169 4.34 -11.14 -20.13
CA PRO A 169 4.93 -11.99 -21.18
C PRO A 169 6.43 -11.74 -21.40
N PHE A 170 6.92 -10.52 -21.18
CA PHE A 170 8.35 -10.21 -21.26
C PHE A 170 9.14 -10.81 -20.09
N VAL A 171 8.58 -10.73 -18.87
CA VAL A 171 9.15 -11.37 -17.68
C VAL A 171 9.21 -12.89 -17.86
N LEU A 172 8.14 -13.51 -18.35
CA LEU A 172 8.10 -14.96 -18.59
C LEU A 172 9.02 -15.40 -19.74
N GLY A 173 9.09 -14.62 -20.83
CA GLY A 173 9.84 -14.99 -22.03
C GLY A 173 11.35 -14.74 -21.94
N VAL A 174 11.79 -13.76 -21.15
CA VAL A 174 13.21 -13.34 -21.11
C VAL A 174 13.80 -13.44 -19.70
N SER A 175 13.13 -12.91 -18.69
CA SER A 175 13.69 -12.85 -17.33
C SER A 175 13.66 -14.20 -16.62
N LEU A 176 12.52 -14.91 -16.68
CA LEU A 176 12.33 -16.21 -16.02
C LEU A 176 13.30 -17.29 -16.52
N PRO A 177 13.52 -17.51 -17.83
CA PRO A 177 14.48 -18.52 -18.27
C PRO A 177 15.92 -18.18 -17.88
N ARG A 178 16.27 -16.90 -17.71
CA ARG A 178 17.61 -16.48 -17.27
C ARG A 178 17.87 -16.75 -15.78
N CYS A 179 16.83 -16.81 -14.95
CA CYS A 179 16.96 -17.12 -13.53
C CYS A 179 16.53 -18.56 -13.18
N ALA A 180 16.26 -19.41 -14.18
CA ALA A 180 15.79 -20.78 -13.96
C ALA A 180 16.78 -21.61 -13.14
N ASP A 181 18.09 -21.49 -13.41
CA ASP A 181 19.12 -22.21 -12.66
C ASP A 181 19.11 -21.83 -11.17
N GLN A 182 18.97 -20.54 -10.87
CA GLN A 182 18.88 -20.04 -9.48
C GLN A 182 17.62 -20.54 -8.76
N ILE A 183 16.51 -20.70 -9.49
CA ILE A 183 15.26 -21.25 -8.94
C ILE A 183 15.43 -22.73 -8.64
N ILE A 184 16.07 -23.50 -9.51
CA ILE A 184 16.34 -24.93 -9.30
C ILE A 184 17.27 -25.13 -8.09
N ASP A 185 18.34 -24.35 -8.00
CA ASP A 185 19.25 -24.37 -6.86
C ASP A 185 18.54 -24.02 -5.55
N PHE A 186 17.61 -23.05 -5.58
CA PHE A 186 16.78 -22.72 -4.43
C PHE A 186 15.92 -23.90 -3.97
N PHE A 187 15.24 -24.60 -4.89
CA PHE A 187 14.46 -25.79 -4.51
C PHE A 187 15.33 -26.93 -3.99
N ARG A 188 16.55 -27.08 -4.51
CA ARG A 188 17.46 -28.14 -4.05
C ARG A 188 17.97 -27.89 -2.63
N GLU A 189 18.28 -26.64 -2.29
CA GLU A 189 18.88 -26.28 -0.99
C GLU A 189 17.83 -26.06 0.11
N PHE A 190 16.69 -25.46 -0.24
CA PHE A 190 15.66 -25.04 0.73
C PHE A 190 14.48 -26.00 0.84
N THR A 191 14.58 -27.23 0.32
CA THR A 191 13.57 -28.28 0.52
C THR A 191 14.01 -29.24 1.62
N VAL A 192 13.21 -29.34 2.67
CA VAL A 192 13.43 -30.26 3.81
C VAL A 192 12.26 -31.23 3.90
N HIS A 193 12.55 -32.49 4.19
CA HIS A 193 11.51 -33.48 4.46
C HIS A 193 11.14 -33.45 5.94
N VAL A 194 9.85 -33.26 6.23
CA VAL A 194 9.30 -33.31 7.58
C VAL A 194 8.40 -34.53 7.70
N ASP A 195 8.70 -35.40 8.64
CA ASP A 195 7.94 -36.63 8.88
C ASP A 195 6.45 -36.30 9.17
N GLY A 196 5.55 -36.93 8.41
CA GLY A 196 4.10 -36.72 8.52
C GLY A 196 3.52 -35.56 7.69
N VAL A 197 4.34 -34.67 7.14
CA VAL A 197 3.90 -33.57 6.26
C VAL A 197 4.41 -33.75 4.82
N GLY A 198 5.68 -34.15 4.67
CA GLY A 198 6.35 -34.32 3.37
C GLY A 198 7.42 -33.26 3.12
N TYR A 199 7.71 -32.99 1.84
CA TYR A 199 8.70 -31.99 1.44
C TYR A 199 8.15 -30.58 1.56
N VAL A 200 8.77 -29.77 2.42
CA VAL A 200 8.38 -28.38 2.70
C VAL A 200 9.57 -27.45 2.56
N CYS A 201 9.29 -26.15 2.44
CA CYS A 201 10.33 -25.14 2.42
C CYS A 201 10.97 -24.98 3.80
N SER A 202 12.29 -24.95 3.89
CA SER A 202 13.01 -24.82 5.16
C SER A 202 12.68 -23.52 5.90
N PHE A 203 12.39 -22.42 5.19
CA PHE A 203 11.94 -21.16 5.80
C PHE A 203 10.59 -21.30 6.54
N ALA A 204 9.75 -22.25 6.11
CA ALA A 204 8.49 -22.54 6.78
C ALA A 204 8.66 -23.41 8.03
N VAL A 205 9.82 -24.05 8.23
CA VAL A 205 10.13 -24.85 9.43
C VAL A 205 10.82 -24.00 10.50
N PHE A 206 11.11 -22.72 10.21
CA PHE A 206 11.80 -21.79 11.12
C PHE A 206 13.19 -22.26 11.57
N ASP A 207 13.97 -22.85 10.66
CA ASP A 207 15.34 -23.29 10.96
C ASP A 207 16.31 -22.09 11.00
N PHE A 208 16.49 -21.53 12.21
CA PHE A 208 17.39 -20.40 12.46
C PHE A 208 18.87 -20.70 12.17
N LYS A 209 19.27 -21.99 12.12
CA LYS A 209 20.67 -22.36 11.88
C LYS A 209 21.12 -22.13 10.44
N ARG A 210 20.19 -22.03 9.49
CA ARG A 210 20.47 -21.83 8.05
C ARG A 210 20.09 -20.44 7.52
N GLY A 211 19.24 -19.70 8.23
CA GLY A 211 18.61 -18.48 7.70
C GLY A 211 18.97 -17.15 8.37
N ASP A 212 19.58 -17.18 9.56
CA ASP A 212 20.01 -15.98 10.28
C ASP A 212 21.50 -16.06 10.57
N GLY A 213 22.33 -15.54 9.65
CA GLY A 213 23.79 -15.47 9.76
C GLY A 213 24.29 -14.51 10.85
N ARG A 214 23.55 -14.33 11.96
CA ARG A 214 23.83 -13.33 12.99
C ARG A 214 23.91 -13.81 14.43
N ASN A 215 23.75 -15.09 14.73
CA ASN A 215 24.04 -15.58 16.08
C ASN A 215 25.47 -16.10 16.21
N GLY A 216 26.26 -15.34 16.98
CA GLY A 216 27.64 -15.63 17.30
C GLY A 216 27.80 -16.90 18.15
N GLY A 217 28.81 -17.69 17.80
CA GLY A 217 29.22 -18.88 18.52
C GLY A 217 29.82 -19.90 17.57
N GLN A 218 31.15 -19.83 17.41
CA GLN A 218 32.00 -20.68 16.58
C GLN A 218 31.96 -20.39 15.07
N ALA A 219 33.12 -20.03 14.54
CA ALA A 219 33.35 -19.90 13.10
C ALA A 219 33.31 -21.27 12.43
N PRO A 220 32.42 -21.47 11.45
CA PRO A 220 32.80 -21.99 10.17
C PRO A 220 32.81 -20.81 9.18
N VAL A 221 33.59 -20.97 8.13
CA VAL A 221 33.70 -20.07 6.97
C VAL A 221 32.34 -19.43 6.66
N ALA A 222 32.23 -18.10 6.80
CA ALA A 222 31.05 -17.36 6.37
C ALA A 222 30.89 -17.60 4.86
N ASP A 223 30.04 -18.56 4.49
CA ASP A 223 29.78 -18.85 3.09
C ASP A 223 28.94 -17.68 2.57
N ALA A 224 29.47 -16.94 1.59
CA ALA A 224 28.75 -15.85 0.94
C ALA A 224 27.40 -16.30 0.36
N ARG A 225 27.21 -17.62 0.21
CA ARG A 225 25.95 -18.27 -0.17
C ARG A 225 24.90 -18.22 0.95
N ASP A 226 25.28 -18.43 2.21
CA ASP A 226 24.34 -18.37 3.34
C ASP A 226 23.84 -16.92 3.55
N ASP A 227 24.74 -15.94 3.41
CA ASP A 227 24.37 -14.52 3.43
C ASP A 227 23.40 -14.14 2.29
N TYR A 228 23.59 -14.73 1.10
CA TYR A 228 22.74 -14.48 -0.07
C TYR A 228 21.31 -15.01 0.12
N TYR A 229 21.15 -16.13 0.83
CA TYR A 229 19.85 -16.78 1.07
C TYR A 229 19.26 -16.49 2.46
N SER A 230 19.95 -15.73 3.31
CA SER A 230 19.42 -15.28 4.59
C SER A 230 18.11 -14.49 4.43
N THR A 231 17.17 -14.71 5.33
CA THR A 231 15.89 -13.99 5.30
C THR A 231 16.10 -12.51 5.59
N LYS A 232 15.88 -11.67 4.58
CA LYS A 232 16.00 -10.23 4.71
C LYS A 232 14.91 -9.66 5.60
N HIS A 233 15.22 -8.56 6.28
CA HIS A 233 14.28 -7.75 7.08
C HIS A 233 13.66 -8.47 8.30
N GLY A 234 14.34 -9.48 8.87
CA GLY A 234 13.86 -10.15 10.09
C GLY A 234 12.56 -10.95 9.89
N LYS A 235 12.20 -11.26 8.64
CA LYS A 235 10.94 -11.92 8.28
C LYS A 235 10.78 -13.29 8.94
N MET A 236 11.88 -14.04 9.09
CA MET A 236 11.87 -15.35 9.78
C MET A 236 11.46 -15.20 11.24
N THR A 237 12.08 -14.26 11.96
CA THR A 237 11.78 -13.97 13.36
C THR A 237 10.35 -13.48 13.55
N ALA A 238 9.88 -12.54 12.72
CA ALA A 238 8.50 -12.06 12.76
C ALA A 238 7.48 -13.20 12.52
N SER A 239 7.72 -14.02 11.48
CA SER A 239 6.86 -15.16 11.15
C SER A 239 6.84 -16.21 12.27
N TYR A 240 7.97 -16.46 12.95
CA TYR A 240 8.04 -17.39 14.07
C TYR A 240 7.17 -16.90 15.24
N TYR A 241 7.33 -15.64 15.65
CA TYR A 241 6.53 -15.08 16.74
C TYR A 241 5.04 -15.01 16.40
N GLY A 242 4.69 -14.61 15.17
CA GLY A 242 3.30 -14.60 14.70
C GLY A 242 2.68 -16.00 14.68
N PHE A 243 3.45 -17.01 14.27
CA PHE A 243 3.01 -18.40 14.29
C PHE A 243 2.75 -18.93 15.71
N VAL A 244 3.68 -18.69 16.64
CA VAL A 244 3.55 -19.09 18.05
C VAL A 244 2.35 -18.41 18.70
N ASP A 245 2.16 -17.11 18.45
CA ASP A 245 1.08 -16.33 19.04
C ASP A 245 -0.30 -16.80 18.58
N ASN A 246 -0.45 -17.06 17.28
CA ASN A 246 -1.69 -17.55 16.70
C ASN A 246 -2.00 -19.00 17.11
N ARG A 247 -0.96 -19.80 17.42
CA ARG A 247 -1.08 -21.23 17.73
C ARG A 247 -0.81 -21.57 19.19
N ARG A 248 -0.99 -20.66 20.16
CA ARG A 248 -0.77 -20.87 21.61
C ARG A 248 -1.40 -22.14 22.24
N GLY A 249 -2.17 -22.96 21.51
CA GLY A 249 -2.64 -24.30 21.91
C GLY A 249 -1.84 -25.50 21.33
N TRP A 250 -0.88 -25.30 20.43
CA TRP A 250 -0.01 -26.34 19.88
C TRP A 250 1.33 -26.26 20.61
N GLY A 251 1.69 -27.33 21.34
CA GLY A 251 2.91 -27.39 22.13
C GLY A 251 4.13 -26.94 21.34
N VAL A 252 4.79 -25.89 21.82
CA VAL A 252 6.06 -25.40 21.27
C VAL A 252 7.07 -26.53 21.43
N VAL A 253 7.61 -27.04 20.32
CA VAL A 253 8.76 -27.94 20.35
C VAL A 253 9.93 -27.11 20.87
N ASN A 254 10.29 -27.36 22.13
CA ASN A 254 11.41 -26.72 22.82
C ASN A 254 12.72 -27.15 22.17
N ASP A 255 13.15 -26.46 21.12
CA ASP A 255 14.53 -26.55 20.59
C ASP A 255 15.21 -25.17 20.55
N VAL A 256 14.81 -24.25 21.43
CA VAL A 256 15.61 -23.06 21.75
C VAL A 256 16.42 -23.40 23.00
N PRO A 257 17.77 -23.55 22.92
CA PRO A 257 18.57 -23.65 24.12
C PRO A 257 18.50 -22.30 24.83
N TYR A 258 17.77 -22.27 25.94
CA TYR A 258 17.89 -21.22 26.94
C TYR A 258 19.25 -21.38 27.63
N GLU A 259 20.31 -20.83 27.04
CA GLU A 259 21.55 -20.58 27.77
C GLU A 259 21.90 -19.09 27.75
N HIS A 260 21.87 -18.54 28.97
CA HIS A 260 22.53 -17.32 29.44
C HIS A 260 21.96 -15.94 29.04
N GLN A 261 20.99 -15.49 29.84
CA GLN A 261 20.97 -14.11 30.36
C GLN A 261 20.57 -14.13 31.85
N MET A 262 21.55 -14.48 32.68
CA MET A 262 21.64 -14.04 34.07
C MET A 262 23.12 -13.82 34.37
N LEU A 263 23.56 -12.59 34.13
CA LEU A 263 24.54 -11.83 34.93
C LEU A 263 24.25 -10.35 34.68
#